data_AF-I4HWA1-F1
#
_entry.id   AF-I4HWA1-F1
#
_cell.length_a   1.000
_cell.length_b   1.000
_cell.length_c   1.000
_cell.angle_alpha   90.00
_cell.angle_beta   90.00
_cell.angle_gamma   90.00
#
_symmetry.space_group_name_H-M   'P 1'
#
loop_
_entity.id
_entity.type
_entity.pdbx_description
1 polymer ?
#
loop_
_entity_poly.entity_id
_entity_poly.type
_entity_poly.pdbx_seq_one_letter_code
_entity_poly.pdbx_strand_id
1 'polypeptide(L)' 'MLVYKKYNDPQKALAMEAMIEFGLNQGQEQSAALGYIPLPKNVRERVAAAADVIYPDYTINVD' A
#
# COMPACT_ATOMS: atom_id res chain seq x y z
N MET A 1 -9.78 2.20 -2.84
CA MET A 1 -9.04 1.78 -4.05
C MET A 1 -9.22 0.28 -4.20
N LEU A 2 -9.44 -0.22 -5.43
CA LEU A 2 -9.47 -1.66 -5.71
C LEU A 2 -8.21 -2.00 -6.52
N VAL A 3 -7.45 -2.97 -6.04
CA VAL A 3 -6.17 -3.38 -6.61
C VAL A 3 -6.28 -4.83 -7.08
N TYR A 4 -5.69 -5.13 -8.24
CA TYR A 4 -5.69 -6.48 -8.79
C TYR A 4 -4.53 -7.29 -8.20
N LYS A 5 -4.76 -8.58 -7.94
CA LYS A 5 -3.72 -9.48 -7.43
C LYS A 5 -2.70 -9.90 -8.50
N LYS A 6 -3.03 -9.70 -9.79
CA LYS A 6 -2.23 -10.13 -10.92
C LYS A 6 -2.17 -9.04 -11.96
N TYR A 7 -0.98 -8.75 -12.43
CA TYR A 7 -0.71 -7.85 -13.53
C TYR A 7 0.06 -8.59 -14.62
N ASN A 8 -0.24 -8.30 -15.88
CA ASN A 8 0.49 -8.89 -17.01
C ASN A 8 1.89 -8.30 -17.15
N ASP A 9 2.12 -7.11 -16.59
CA ASP A 9 3.38 -6.40 -16.63
C ASP A 9 4.00 -6.39 -15.22
N PRO A 10 5.19 -6.99 -15.02
CA PRO A 10 5.84 -7.05 -13.72
C PRO A 10 6.20 -5.67 -13.17
N GLN A 11 6.49 -4.69 -14.03
CA GLN A 11 6.77 -3.32 -13.59
C GLN A 11 5.52 -2.64 -13.01
N LYS A 12 4.34 -2.99 -13.53
CA LYS A 12 3.06 -2.49 -12.97
C LYS A 12 2.73 -3.14 -11.63
N ALA A 13 3.03 -4.43 -11.47
CA ALA A 13 2.85 -5.11 -10.19
C ALA A 13 3.73 -4.47 -9.10
N LEU A 14 5.02 -4.26 -9.40
CA LEU A 14 5.96 -3.57 -8.50
C LEU A 14 5.52 -2.14 -8.18
N ALA A 15 5.16 -1.35 -9.20
CA ALA A 15 4.72 0.03 -9.01
C ALA A 15 3.44 0.12 -8.15
N MET A 16 2.57 -0.89 -8.24
CA MET A 16 1.35 -0.95 -7.43
C MET A 16 1.66 -1.18 -5.95
N GLU A 17 2.54 -2.13 -5.61
CA GLU A 17 2.93 -2.35 -4.21
C GLU A 17 3.68 -1.14 -3.63
N ALA A 18 4.60 -0.55 -4.40
CA ALA A 18 5.30 0.67 -3.99
C ALA A 18 4.34 1.85 -3.74
N MET A 19 3.29 1.98 -4.56
CA MET A 19 2.24 2.98 -4.35
C MET A 19 1.44 2.70 -3.07
N ILE A 20 1.12 1.44 -2.79
CA ILE A 20 0.39 1.05 -1.59
C ILE A 20 1.23 1.35 -0.34
N GLU A 21 2.51 0.98 -0.34
CA GLU A 21 3.43 1.31 0.74
C GLU A 21 3.49 2.82 1.00
N PHE A 22 3.67 3.62 -0.06
CA PHE A 22 3.65 5.07 0.06
C PHE A 22 2.35 5.59 0.70
N GLY A 23 1.19 5.06 0.26
CA GLY A 23 -0.11 5.44 0.80
C GLY A 23 -0.32 5.03 2.26
N LEU A 24 0.27 3.91 2.69
CA LEU A 24 0.21 3.43 4.07
C LEU A 24 1.17 4.15 5.01
N ASN A 25 2.25 4.74 4.49
CA ASN A 25 3.22 5.50 5.26
C ASN A 25 3.02 7.02 5.05
N GLN A 26 3.75 7.60 4.11
CA GLN A 26 3.78 9.05 3.86
C GLN A 26 2.41 9.64 3.48
N GLY A 27 1.56 8.87 2.82
CA GLY A 27 0.18 9.29 2.49
C GLY A 27 -0.69 9.56 3.72
N GLN A 28 -0.39 8.96 4.86
CA GLN A 28 -1.14 9.17 6.09
C GLN A 28 -0.88 10.55 6.69
N GLU A 29 0.34 11.10 6.55
CA GLU A 29 0.68 12.45 7.04
C GLU A 29 -0.15 13.52 6.31
N GLN A 30 -0.36 13.34 5.01
CA GLN A 30 -1.14 14.25 4.17
C GLN A 30 -2.65 14.08 4.41
N SER A 31 -3.10 12.91 4.86
CA SER A 31 -4.53 12.64 5.09
C SER A 31 -5.14 13.59 6.13
N ALA A 32 -4.41 13.85 7.22
CA ALA A 32 -4.86 14.74 8.29
C ALA A 32 -4.99 16.20 7.80
N ALA A 33 -4.04 16.66 6.98
CA ALA A 33 -4.07 18.00 6.40
C ALA A 33 -5.26 18.21 5.44
N LEU A 34 -5.74 17.13 4.82
CA LEU A 34 -6.90 17.12 3.93
C LEU A 34 -8.24 16.87 4.65
N GLY A 35 -8.23 16.77 5.99
CA GLY A 35 -9.44 16.54 6.80
C GLY A 35 -9.88 15.09 6.91
N TYR A 36 -9.03 14.13 6.51
CA TYR A 36 -9.26 12.70 6.70
C TYR A 36 -8.62 12.20 8.00
N ILE A 37 -9.15 11.09 8.52
CA ILE A 37 -8.61 10.42 9.71
C ILE A 37 -7.56 9.39 9.23
N PRO A 38 -6.31 9.46 9.73
CA PRO A 38 -5.29 8.48 9.37
C PRO A 38 -5.70 7.08 9.85
N LEU A 39 -5.33 6.09 9.05
CA LEU A 39 -5.62 4.68 9.33
C LEU A 39 -4.83 4.22 10.56
N PRO A 40 -5.47 3.51 11.50
CA PRO A 40 -4.77 2.93 12.64
C PRO A 40 -3.80 1.84 12.17
N LYS A 41 -2.70 1.67 12.90
CA LYS A 41 -1.58 0.79 12.52
C LYS A 41 -2.01 -0.64 12.18
N ASN A 42 -2.93 -1.21 12.97
CA ASN A 42 -3.47 -2.55 12.74
C ASN A 42 -4.19 -2.73 11.40
N VAL A 43 -4.81 -1.67 10.85
CA VAL A 43 -5.45 -1.71 9.54
C VAL A 43 -4.40 -1.60 8.46
N ARG A 44 -3.39 -0.75 8.63
CA ARG A 44 -2.28 -0.59 7.68
C ARG A 44 -1.51 -1.91 7.50
N GLU A 45 -1.19 -2.60 8.58
CA GLU A 45 -0.53 -3.92 8.56
C GLU A 45 -1.35 -4.98 7.79
N ARG A 46 -2.68 -5.00 7.98
CA ARG A 46 -3.56 -5.92 7.25
C ARG A 46 -3.60 -5.61 5.76
N VAL A 47 -3.56 -4.33 5.39
CA VAL A 47 -3.54 -3.91 3.98
C VAL A 47 -2.20 -4.25 3.35
N ALA A 48 -1.08 -4.02 4.05
CA ALA A 48 0.25 -4.43 3.60
C ALA A 48 0.31 -5.94 3.33
N ALA A 49 -0.10 -6.78 4.29
CA ALA A 49 -0.12 -8.23 4.12
C ALA A 49 -1.02 -8.72 2.97
N ALA A 50 -2.11 -8.00 2.69
CA ALA A 50 -2.99 -8.33 1.56
C ALA A 50 -2.42 -7.91 0.20
N ALA A 51 -1.57 -6.88 0.18
CA ALA A 51 -0.95 -6.33 -1.02
C ALA A 51 0.37 -7.03 -1.37
N ASP A 52 1.12 -7.53 -0.39
CA ASP A 52 2.43 -8.24 -0.48
C ASP A 52 2.44 -9.54 -1.33
N VAL A 53 1.32 -9.84 -1.98
CA VAL A 53 1.13 -11.01 -2.85
C VAL A 53 1.08 -10.61 -4.32
N ILE A 54 1.20 -9.31 -4.64
CA ILE A 54 1.07 -8.77 -6.00
C ILE A 54 2.40 -8.91 -6.74
N TYR A 55 3.53 -8.71 -6.07
CA TYR A 55 4.87 -8.89 -6.63
C TYR A 55 5.73 -9.78 -5.71
N PRO A 56 6.35 -10.85 -6.25
CA PRO A 56 6.98 -11.88 -5.41
C PRO A 56 8.26 -11.44 -4.69
N ASP A 57 8.95 -10.41 -5.18
CA ASP A 57 10.25 -9.98 -4.65
C ASP A 57 10.21 -8.61 -3.94
N TYR A 58 9.04 -8.16 -3.50
CA TYR A 58 8.86 -6.88 -2.82
C TYR A 58 8.08 -7.09 -1.52
N THR A 59 8.44 -6.33 -0.49
CA THR A 59 7.83 -6.43 0.84
C THR A 59 7.43 -5.04 1.33
N ILE A 60 6.14 -4.85 1.58
CA ILE A 60 5.58 -3.59 2.07
C ILE A 60 5.90 -3.41 3.55
N ASN A 61 6.65 -2.37 3.88
CA ASN A 61 6.94 -1.99 5.27
C ASN A 61 5.92 -0.96 5.76
N VAL A 62 5.40 -1.14 6.97
CA VAL A 62 4.47 -0.19 7.61
C VAL A 62 5.15 0.38 8.85
N ASP A 63 5.50 1.66 8.81
CA ASP A 63 6.13 2.37 9.93
C ASP A 63 5.06 2.96 10.89
#